data_AF-A0A0P9NLM7-F1
#
_entry.id   AF-A0A0P9NLM7-F1
#
_cell.length_a   1.000
_cell.length_b   1.000
_cell.length_c   1.000
_cell.angle_alpha   90.00
_cell.angle_beta   90.00
_cell.angle_gamma   90.00
#
_symmetry.space_group_name_H-M   'P 1'
#
loop_
_entity.id
_entity.type
_entity.pdbx_description
1 polymer ?
#
loop_
_entity_poly.entity_id
_entity_poly.type
_entity_poly.pdbx_seq_one_letter_code
_entity_poly.pdbx_strand_id
1 'polypeptide(L)'
;MRRANRRSFLTAFVRLLACLPFVNSRLLAAETFPALRQPAAEKGIRFGFAVDPAKLNDDAAYRQLIARQASIVVPENALKWQTVHP
;
A
#
# COMPACT_ATOMS: atom_id res chain seq x y z
N MET A 1 -41.98 12.97 24.92
CA MET A 1 -41.57 11.73 24.21
C MET A 1 -42.47 11.54 22.99
N ARG A 2 -41.97 11.79 21.76
CA ARG A 2 -42.77 11.62 20.53
C ARG A 2 -42.87 10.14 20.19
N ARG A 3 -44.09 9.57 20.19
CA ARG A 3 -44.34 8.16 19.84
C ARG A 3 -43.95 7.94 18.38
N ALA A 4 -42.96 7.09 18.12
CA ALA A 4 -42.55 6.75 16.77
C ALA A 4 -43.70 6.05 16.04
N ASN A 5 -44.19 6.65 14.95
CA ASN A 5 -45.25 6.08 14.12
C ASN A 5 -44.65 4.99 13.22
N ARG A 6 -45.28 3.81 13.11
CA ARG A 6 -44.80 2.68 12.27
C ARG A 6 -44.53 3.10 10.82
N ARG A 7 -45.34 4.02 10.30
CA ARG A 7 -45.16 4.62 8.97
C ARG A 7 -43.90 5.47 8.86
N SER A 8 -43.55 6.18 9.94
CA SER A 8 -42.31 6.96 10.03
C SER A 8 -41.07 6.06 10.10
N PHE A 9 -41.19 4.89 10.70
CA PHE A 9 -40.11 3.91 10.79
C PHE A 9 -39.85 3.24 9.43
N LEU A 10 -40.91 2.82 8.75
CA LEU A 10 -40.82 2.24 7.40
C LEU A 10 -40.23 3.21 6.38
N THR A 11 -40.65 4.48 6.39
CA THR A 11 -40.10 5.48 5.47
C THR A 11 -38.64 5.82 5.78
N ALA A 12 -38.26 5.90 7.05
CA ALA A 12 -36.86 6.07 7.43
C ALA A 12 -35.99 4.89 6.98
N PHE A 13 -36.49 3.66 7.12
CA PHE A 13 -35.79 2.43 6.72
C PHE A 13 -35.60 2.33 5.20
N VAL A 14 -36.65 2.62 4.42
CA VAL A 14 -36.57 2.64 2.95
C VAL A 14 -35.59 3.73 2.46
N ARG A 15 -35.55 4.90 3.10
CA ARG A 15 -34.56 5.95 2.80
C ARG A 15 -33.13 5.52 3.09
N LEU A 16 -32.91 4.80 4.19
CA LEU A 16 -31.59 4.25 4.51
C LEU A 16 -31.14 3.21 3.48
N LEU A 17 -32.02 2.29 3.09
CA LEU A 17 -31.74 1.29 2.05
C LEU A 17 -31.47 1.93 0.68
N ALA A 18 -32.19 3.00 0.33
CA ALA A 18 -31.98 3.73 -0.92
C ALA A 18 -30.63 4.46 -0.99
N CYS A 19 -30.01 4.77 0.16
CA CYS A 19 -28.67 5.37 0.22
C CYS A 19 -27.53 4.33 0.14
N LEU A 20 -27.78 3.04 0.39
CA LEU A 20 -26.76 1.99 0.33
C LEU A 20 -25.98 1.92 -1.00
N PRO A 21 -26.60 2.01 -2.19
CA PRO A 21 -25.83 2.02 -3.45
C PRO A 21 -25.02 3.31 -3.67
N PHE A 22 -25.29 4.39 -2.92
CA PHE A 22 -24.55 5.65 -2.96
C PHE A 22 -23.47 5.77 -1.88
N VAL A 23 -23.39 4.82 -0.94
CA VAL A 23 -22.22 4.67 -0.07
C VAL A 23 -21.11 4.05 -0.93
N ASN A 24 -20.49 4.91 -1.74
CA ASN A 24 -19.41 4.61 -2.66
C ASN A 24 -18.40 3.64 -2.02
N SER A 25 -18.29 2.44 -2.58
CA SER A 25 -17.28 1.43 -2.21
C SER A 25 -15.84 1.91 -2.39
N ARG A 26 -15.64 3.12 -2.95
CA ARG A 26 -14.34 3.78 -3.11
C ARG A 26 -13.67 4.19 -1.81
N LEU A 27 -14.41 4.39 -0.71
CA LEU A 27 -13.80 4.71 0.59
C LEU A 27 -13.08 3.52 1.22
N LEU A 28 -13.37 2.29 0.77
CA LEU A 28 -12.76 1.06 1.29
C LEU A 28 -11.71 0.45 0.35
N ALA A 29 -11.58 0.95 -0.88
CA ALA A 29 -10.45 0.62 -1.72
C ALA A 29 -9.24 1.39 -1.19
N ALA A 30 -8.39 0.74 -0.40
CA ALA A 30 -7.07 1.27 -0.10
C ALA A 30 -6.42 1.68 -1.42
N GLU A 31 -6.10 2.96 -1.60
CA GLU A 31 -5.43 3.43 -2.80
C GLU A 31 -4.16 2.60 -2.98
N THR A 32 -4.18 1.74 -4.00
CA THR A 32 -3.02 0.92 -4.33
C THR A 32 -2.11 1.82 -5.13
N PHE A 33 -1.21 2.51 -4.44
CA PHE A 33 -0.21 3.33 -5.10
C PHE A 33 0.65 2.47 -6.03
N PRO A 34 0.99 2.98 -7.23
CA PRO A 34 1.93 2.28 -8.10
C PRO A 34 3.26 2.07 -7.37
N ALA A 35 3.96 0.99 -7.72
CA ALA A 35 5.27 0.75 -7.16
C ALA A 35 6.23 1.87 -7.58
N LEU A 36 7.11 2.33 -6.70
CA LEU A 36 7.97 3.51 -6.93
C LEU A 36 8.85 3.39 -8.20
N ARG A 37 9.26 2.17 -8.57
CA ARG A 37 9.94 1.90 -9.83
C ARG A 37 9.13 2.26 -11.09
N GLN A 38 7.80 2.28 -11.04
CA GLN A 38 6.92 2.56 -12.18
C GLN A 38 7.01 4.04 -12.62
N PRO A 39 6.66 5.04 -11.78
CA PRO A 39 6.81 6.45 -12.18
C PRO A 39 8.28 6.87 -12.37
N ALA A 40 9.24 6.15 -11.75
CA ALA A 40 10.65 6.35 -12.03
C ALA A 40 11.01 5.90 -13.46
N ALA A 41 10.55 4.71 -13.87
CA ALA A 41 10.79 4.18 -15.22
C ALA A 41 10.13 5.03 -16.32
N GLU A 42 8.93 5.56 -16.07
CA GLU A 42 8.26 6.51 -16.99
C GLU A 42 9.11 7.76 -17.26
N LYS A 43 9.97 8.13 -16.31
CA LYS A 43 10.91 9.26 -16.42
C LYS A 43 12.32 8.84 -16.87
N GLY A 44 12.53 7.57 -17.19
CA GLY A 44 13.84 7.02 -17.56
C GLY A 44 14.85 6.92 -16.40
N ILE A 45 14.38 6.90 -15.15
CA ILE A 45 15.22 6.85 -13.94
C ILE A 45 15.02 5.49 -13.23
N ARG A 46 16.07 4.99 -12.57
CA ARG A 46 15.98 3.81 -11.69
C ARG A 46 15.72 4.23 -10.25
N PHE A 47 14.81 3.53 -9.59
CA PHE A 47 14.51 3.72 -8.17
C PHE A 47 14.97 2.50 -7.38
N GLY A 48 15.55 2.69 -6.19
CA GLY A 48 16.17 1.60 -5.45
C GLY A 48 16.46 1.91 -4.00
N PHE A 49 17.06 0.93 -3.32
CA PHE A 49 17.42 1.01 -1.90
C PHE A 49 18.87 0.59 -1.66
N ALA A 50 19.44 1.09 -0.57
CA ALA A 50 20.56 0.43 0.09
C ALA A 50 20.00 -0.77 0.89
N VAL A 51 20.60 -1.95 0.73
CA VAL A 51 20.06 -3.21 1.23
C VAL A 51 21.11 -3.96 2.03
N ASP A 52 20.71 -4.43 3.21
CA ASP A 52 21.45 -5.41 3.99
C ASP A 52 21.19 -6.83 3.42
N PRO A 53 22.21 -7.54 2.92
CA PRO A 53 22.03 -8.88 2.35
C PRO A 53 21.49 -9.92 3.34
N ALA A 54 21.81 -9.80 4.63
CA ALA A 54 21.32 -10.74 5.64
C ALA A 54 19.80 -10.60 5.79
N LYS A 55 19.31 -9.37 5.98
CA LYS A 55 17.86 -9.09 6.01
C LYS A 55 17.16 -9.45 4.70
N LEU A 56 17.82 -9.25 3.55
CA LEU A 56 17.26 -9.64 2.26
C LEU A 56 17.04 -11.16 2.16
N ASN A 57 17.90 -11.96 2.78
CA ASN A 57 17.77 -13.43 2.79
C ASN A 57 16.76 -13.91 3.83
N ASP A 58 16.80 -13.35 5.04
CA ASP A 58 16.12 -13.90 6.21
C ASP A 58 14.71 -13.34 6.41
N ASP A 59 14.45 -12.11 5.94
CA ASP A 59 13.14 -11.45 6.07
C ASP A 59 12.37 -11.47 4.74
N ALA A 60 11.38 -12.36 4.67
CA ALA A 60 10.53 -12.50 3.49
C ALA A 60 9.70 -11.24 3.19
N ALA A 61 9.23 -10.51 4.21
CA ALA A 61 8.43 -9.30 4.02
C ALA A 61 9.30 -8.16 3.47
N TYR A 62 10.49 -7.99 4.03
CA TYR A 62 11.50 -7.04 3.55
C TYR A 62 11.91 -7.32 2.11
N ARG A 63 12.22 -8.58 1.78
CA ARG A 63 12.55 -9.01 0.41
C ARG A 63 11.41 -8.74 -0.57
N GLN A 64 10.17 -9.04 -0.18
CA GLN A 64 9.01 -8.77 -1.03
C GLN A 64 8.79 -7.26 -1.24
N LEU A 65 9.01 -6.43 -0.21
CA LEU A 65 8.93 -4.98 -0.34
C LEU A 65 9.94 -4.46 -1.38
N ILE A 66 11.21 -4.86 -1.25
CA ILE A 66 12.27 -4.45 -2.19
C ILE A 66 11.95 -4.92 -3.61
N ALA A 67 11.57 -6.19 -3.79
CA ALA A 67 11.25 -6.75 -5.10
C ALA A 67 10.07 -6.04 -5.78
N ARG A 68 9.07 -5.60 -5.01
CA ARG A 68 7.95 -4.82 -5.54
C ARG A 68 8.36 -3.41 -5.94
N GLN A 69 9.16 -2.75 -5.10
CA GLN A 69 9.36 -1.30 -5.18
C GLN A 69 10.60 -0.87 -5.98
N ALA A 70 11.67 -1.66 -6.01
CA ALA A 70 12.95 -1.29 -6.59
C ALA A 70 13.19 -1.82 -8.01
N SER A 71 13.99 -1.09 -8.78
CA SER A 71 14.62 -1.51 -10.05
C SER A 71 16.15 -1.56 -9.97
N ILE A 72 16.75 -1.07 -8.87
CA ILE A 72 18.17 -1.19 -8.55
C ILE A 72 18.36 -1.42 -7.03
N VAL A 73 19.40 -2.16 -6.64
CA VAL A 73 19.77 -2.35 -5.24
C VAL A 73 21.26 -2.09 -5.07
N VAL A 74 21.64 -1.53 -3.93
CA VAL A 74 23.04 -1.29 -3.55
C VAL A 74 23.29 -1.97 -2.22
N PRO A 75 24.33 -2.81 -2.05
CA PRO A 75 24.62 -3.39 -0.74
C PRO A 75 25.03 -2.30 0.26
N GLU A 76 24.31 -2.19 1.38
CA GLU A 76 24.43 -1.07 2.33
C GLU A 76 25.85 -0.95 2.90
N ASN A 77 26.40 -2.08 3.35
CA ASN A 77 27.74 -2.17 3.95
C ASN A 77 28.57 -3.33 3.37
N ALA A 78 27.93 -4.29 2.71
CA ALA A 78 28.57 -5.54 2.31
C ALA A 78 29.71 -5.35 1.28
N LEU A 79 29.72 -4.23 0.55
CA LEU A 79 30.77 -3.90 -0.42
C LEU A 79 31.67 -2.73 0.02
N LYS A 80 31.61 -2.31 1.29
CA LYS A 80 32.57 -1.34 1.83
C LYS A 80 33.93 -2.01 2.04
N TRP A 81 35.00 -1.22 1.93
CA TRP A 81 36.39 -1.70 2.03
C TRP A 81 36.63 -2.58 3.25
N GLN A 82 36.17 -2.17 4.43
CA GLN A 82 36.35 -2.95 5.67
C GLN A 82 35.74 -4.36 5.61
N THR A 83 34.73 -4.56 4.75
CA THR A 83 34.04 -5.85 4.60
C THR A 83 34.70 -6.73 3.53
N VAL A 84 35.15 -6.14 2.43
CA VAL A 84 35.70 -6.90 1.27
C VAL A 84 37.23 -7.01 1.28
N HIS A 85 37.91 -6.12 2.00
CA HIS A 85 39.35 -6.05 2.22
C HIS A 85 39.64 -5.72 3.70
N PRO A 86 39.44 -6.69 4.60
CA PRO A 86 39.59 -6.48 6.05
C PRO A 86 41.04 -6.29 6.50
#